data_AF-A0AAU4E3Y8-F1
#
_entry.id   AF-A0AAU4E3Y8-F1
#
_cell.length_a   1.000
_cell.length_b   1.000
_cell.length_c   1.000
_cell.angle_alpha   90.00
_cell.angle_beta   90.00
_cell.angle_gamma   90.00
#
_symmetry.space_group_name_H-M   'P 1'
#
loop_
_entity.id
_entity.type
_entity.pdbx_description
1 polymer ?
#
loop_
_entity_poly.entity_id
_entity_poly.type
_entity_poly.pdbx_seq_one_letter_code
_entity_poly.pdbx_strand_id
1 'polypeptide(L)'
;MFWRPAFEVDLGRVLGPLKRGRGSLNILTDERGITWLASNTPDGPGTLALRKLTDGRIEAAAWGDGADRLLSGVPALLGADDDDSGFVAHHDVVARARRENPGLRLGSTGFVWDWLVLAVLEQKVTGKEAIRSWAELCRRFGERAPGPSPDRLRVPPTPVALRSLHDWHWHRAGVDIKRRTALLNAARVAHHLERAVELRGREGRLLLRHVPGIGVWTAAEIAQRAWGDPDAVSFGDYNIPSMVGHALLGEKLDDEGMAELLVPYAPQRQRAVRYLEAAGHRRPRFGPRIELREYRAM
;
A
#
# COMPACT_ATOMS: atom_id res chain seq x y z
N MET A 1 -12.58 -12.26 -17.01
CA MET A 1 -12.60 -13.31 -15.96
C MET A 1 -13.78 -13.08 -15.03
N PHE A 2 -14.45 -14.13 -14.57
CA PHE A 2 -15.35 -14.07 -13.43
C PHE A 2 -14.78 -14.95 -12.32
N TRP A 3 -14.65 -14.40 -11.12
CA TRP A 3 -14.19 -15.11 -9.94
C TRP A 3 -15.28 -15.09 -8.87
N ARG A 4 -15.55 -16.22 -8.22
CA ARG A 4 -16.47 -16.31 -7.09
C ARG A 4 -15.63 -16.48 -5.82
N PRO A 5 -15.54 -15.46 -4.96
CA PRO A 5 -14.83 -15.59 -3.69
C PRO A 5 -15.55 -16.59 -2.77
N ALA A 6 -14.80 -17.28 -1.90
CA ALA A 6 -15.35 -18.17 -0.88
C ALA A 6 -15.89 -17.42 0.36
N PHE A 7 -15.79 -16.09 0.36
CA PHE A 7 -16.15 -15.18 1.44
C PHE A 7 -16.74 -13.89 0.88
N GLU A 8 -17.35 -13.06 1.73
CA GLU A 8 -17.83 -11.77 1.28
C GLU A 8 -16.64 -10.81 1.05
N VAL A 9 -16.53 -10.29 -0.18
CA VAL A 9 -15.53 -9.27 -0.54
C VAL A 9 -16.14 -7.88 -0.48
N ASP A 10 -15.50 -6.98 0.27
CA ASP A 10 -15.69 -5.53 0.17
C ASP A 10 -14.48 -4.92 -0.56
N LEU A 11 -14.65 -4.56 -1.83
CA LEU A 11 -13.59 -3.98 -2.66
C LEU A 11 -13.05 -2.67 -2.07
N GLY A 12 -13.90 -1.87 -1.42
CA GLY A 12 -13.49 -0.61 -0.80
C GLY A 12 -12.55 -0.83 0.39
N ARG A 13 -12.86 -1.81 1.23
CA ARG A 13 -12.05 -2.18 2.40
C ARG A 13 -10.75 -2.88 2.01
N VAL A 14 -10.81 -3.86 1.11
CA VAL A 14 -9.64 -4.67 0.72
C VAL A 14 -8.65 -3.85 -0.12
N LEU A 15 -9.13 -3.03 -1.07
CA LEU A 15 -8.26 -2.20 -1.91
C LEU A 15 -7.96 -0.84 -1.29
N GLY A 16 -8.58 -0.49 -0.16
CA GLY A 16 -8.37 0.76 0.57
C GLY A 16 -6.90 1.08 0.84
N PRO A 17 -6.09 0.15 1.38
CA PRO A 17 -4.66 0.35 1.64
C PRO A 17 -3.82 0.70 0.40
N LEU A 18 -4.30 0.36 -0.79
CA LEU A 18 -3.64 0.67 -2.06
C LEU A 18 -3.94 2.10 -2.52
N LYS A 19 -5.05 2.68 -2.06
CA LYS A 19 -5.48 4.04 -2.43
C LYS A 19 -4.76 5.09 -1.57
N ARG A 20 -4.47 6.23 -2.16
CA ARG A 20 -4.04 7.48 -1.53
C ARG A 20 -5.06 8.60 -1.75
N GLY A 21 -6.31 8.27 -1.50
CA GLY A 21 -7.46 9.16 -1.71
C GLY A 21 -7.63 9.56 -3.19
N ARG A 22 -8.24 10.73 -3.42
CA ARG A 22 -8.56 11.23 -4.77
C ARG A 22 -7.34 11.55 -5.64
N GLY A 23 -6.16 11.69 -5.04
CA GLY A 23 -4.91 11.97 -5.75
C GLY A 23 -4.19 10.73 -6.29
N SER A 24 -4.70 9.52 -6.00
CA SER A 24 -4.18 8.26 -6.55
C SER A 24 -4.33 8.25 -8.06
N LEU A 25 -3.23 8.01 -8.78
CA LEU A 25 -3.24 7.91 -10.24
C LEU A 25 -3.11 6.47 -10.74
N ASN A 26 -2.67 5.54 -9.90
CA ASN A 26 -2.55 4.12 -10.23
C ASN A 26 -3.76 3.30 -9.76
N ILE A 27 -4.63 3.85 -8.92
CA ILE A 27 -5.86 3.16 -8.49
C ILE A 27 -7.00 4.15 -8.28
N LEU A 28 -8.18 3.87 -8.82
CA LEU A 28 -9.37 4.68 -8.60
C LEU A 28 -10.64 3.90 -8.85
N THR A 29 -11.75 4.35 -8.26
CA THR A 29 -13.09 3.85 -8.58
C THR A 29 -13.82 4.90 -9.39
N ASP A 30 -14.42 4.50 -10.51
CA ASP A 30 -15.21 5.39 -11.37
C ASP A 30 -16.67 5.48 -10.91
N GLU A 31 -17.46 6.31 -11.60
CA GLU A 31 -18.87 6.55 -11.28
C GLU A 31 -19.76 5.32 -11.51
N ARG A 32 -19.28 4.34 -12.29
CA ARG A 32 -19.96 3.07 -12.55
C ARG A 32 -19.64 2.01 -11.49
N GLY A 33 -18.84 2.36 -10.48
CA GLY A 33 -18.41 1.46 -9.42
C GLY A 33 -17.30 0.49 -9.84
N ILE A 34 -16.66 0.70 -10.99
CA ILE A 34 -15.52 -0.11 -11.43
C ILE A 34 -14.27 0.41 -10.74
N THR A 35 -13.55 -0.46 -10.03
CA THR A 35 -12.24 -0.13 -9.47
C THR A 35 -11.15 -0.51 -10.46
N TRP A 36 -10.40 0.49 -10.90
CA TRP A 36 -9.30 0.38 -11.83
C TRP A 36 -7.97 0.42 -11.08
N LEU A 37 -7.05 -0.47 -11.42
CA LEU A 37 -5.67 -0.54 -10.93
C LEU A 37 -4.72 -0.61 -12.13
N ALA A 38 -3.74 0.27 -12.20
CA ALA A 38 -2.66 0.25 -13.18
C ALA A 38 -1.34 -0.01 -12.46
N SER A 39 -0.52 -0.91 -12.99
CA SER A 39 0.70 -1.35 -12.31
C SER A 39 1.80 -1.75 -13.29
N ASN A 40 3.05 -1.59 -12.86
CA ASN A 40 4.18 -2.24 -13.49
C ASN A 40 4.17 -3.72 -13.11
N THR A 41 4.31 -4.60 -14.10
CA THR A 41 4.48 -6.04 -13.88
C THR A 41 5.78 -6.52 -14.54
N PRO A 42 6.30 -7.71 -14.18
CA PRO A 42 7.45 -8.31 -14.86
C PRO A 42 7.25 -8.49 -16.37
N ASP A 43 6.01 -8.64 -16.82
CA ASP A 43 5.68 -8.82 -18.24
C ASP A 43 5.46 -7.49 -18.96
N GLY A 44 5.49 -6.37 -18.23
CA GLY A 44 5.22 -5.02 -18.75
C GLY A 44 4.05 -4.32 -18.05
N PRO A 45 3.70 -3.09 -18.48
CA PRO A 45 2.61 -2.34 -17.88
C PRO A 45 1.26 -3.04 -18.07
N GLY A 46 0.42 -3.00 -17.05
CA GLY A 46 -0.91 -3.59 -17.09
C GLY A 46 -1.97 -2.74 -16.41
N THR A 47 -3.22 -2.91 -16.83
CA THR A 47 -4.40 -2.33 -16.18
C THR A 47 -5.40 -3.42 -15.85
N LEU A 48 -6.00 -3.34 -14.68
CA LEU A 48 -7.04 -4.24 -14.17
C LEU A 48 -8.29 -3.42 -13.82
N ALA A 49 -9.45 -3.85 -14.29
CA ALA A 49 -10.76 -3.36 -13.92
C ALA A 49 -11.49 -4.42 -13.09
N LEU A 50 -12.04 -4.03 -11.95
CA LEU A 50 -12.77 -4.90 -11.03
C LEU A 50 -14.16 -4.36 -10.73
N ARG A 51 -15.17 -5.22 -10.81
CA ARG A 51 -16.55 -4.91 -10.43
C ARG A 51 -17.14 -6.07 -9.61
N LYS A 52 -17.67 -5.77 -8.43
CA LYS A 52 -18.49 -6.72 -7.67
C LYS A 52 -19.89 -6.75 -8.28
N LEU A 53 -20.35 -7.93 -8.68
CA LEU A 53 -21.70 -8.17 -9.17
C LEU A 53 -22.66 -8.39 -8.00
N THR A 54 -23.96 -8.23 -8.26
CA THR A 54 -25.03 -8.42 -7.26
C THR A 54 -25.10 -9.85 -6.71
N ASP A 55 -24.64 -10.84 -7.48
CA ASP A 55 -24.59 -12.25 -7.09
C ASP A 55 -23.31 -12.64 -6.32
N GLY A 56 -22.49 -11.66 -5.93
CA GLY A 56 -21.26 -11.83 -5.17
C GLY A 56 -20.03 -12.17 -6.01
N ARG A 57 -20.15 -12.43 -7.32
CA ARG A 57 -18.97 -12.63 -8.18
C ARG A 57 -18.21 -11.33 -8.40
N ILE A 58 -16.92 -11.46 -8.63
CA ILE A 58 -16.05 -10.39 -9.12
C ILE A 58 -15.87 -10.59 -10.62
N GLU A 59 -16.30 -9.59 -11.39
CA GLU A 59 -15.94 -9.44 -12.79
C GLU A 59 -14.60 -8.71 -12.88
N ALA A 60 -13.66 -9.29 -13.62
CA ALA A 60 -12.34 -8.73 -13.84
C ALA A 60 -12.00 -8.71 -15.34
N ALA A 61 -11.45 -7.60 -15.80
CA ALA A 61 -10.89 -7.44 -17.14
C ALA A 61 -9.52 -6.77 -17.03
N ALA A 62 -8.58 -7.12 -17.91
CA ALA A 62 -7.25 -6.52 -17.91
C ALA A 62 -6.74 -6.27 -19.32
N TRP A 63 -5.78 -5.35 -19.44
CA TRP A 63 -5.16 -4.90 -20.69
C TRP A 63 -3.68 -4.60 -20.50
N GLY A 64 -2.94 -4.55 -21.62
CA GLY A 64 -1.49 -4.37 -21.64
C GLY A 64 -0.74 -5.68 -21.50
N ASP A 65 0.59 -5.61 -21.55
CA ASP A 65 1.45 -6.79 -21.54
C ASP A 65 1.34 -7.56 -20.21
N GLY A 66 1.01 -6.87 -19.11
CA GLY A 66 0.75 -7.47 -17.80
C GLY A 66 -0.66 -8.02 -17.58
N ALA A 67 -1.52 -8.08 -18.60
CA ALA A 67 -2.94 -8.40 -18.43
C ALA A 67 -3.20 -9.77 -17.81
N ASP A 68 -2.57 -10.82 -18.33
CA ASP A 68 -2.78 -12.19 -17.87
C ASP A 68 -2.37 -12.37 -16.41
N ARG A 69 -1.23 -11.79 -16.03
CA ARG A 69 -0.73 -11.82 -14.66
C ARG A 69 -1.66 -11.08 -13.69
N LEU A 70 -2.16 -9.92 -14.08
CA LEU A 70 -3.12 -9.16 -13.27
C LEU A 70 -4.43 -9.92 -13.09
N LEU A 71 -4.92 -10.61 -14.14
CA LEU A 71 -6.12 -11.44 -14.05
C LEU A 71 -5.92 -12.65 -13.14
N SER A 72 -4.81 -13.39 -13.30
CA SER A 72 -4.52 -14.53 -12.44
C SER A 72 -4.29 -14.13 -10.98
N GLY A 73 -3.82 -12.90 -10.74
CA GLY A 73 -3.59 -12.34 -9.41
C GLY A 73 -4.85 -11.84 -8.68
N VAL A 74 -6.02 -11.78 -9.33
CA VAL A 74 -7.25 -11.24 -8.72
C VAL A 74 -7.62 -11.90 -7.38
N PRO A 75 -7.60 -13.25 -7.25
CA PRO A 75 -7.88 -13.89 -5.97
C PRO A 75 -6.94 -13.40 -4.85
N ALA A 76 -5.62 -13.40 -5.09
CA ALA A 76 -4.62 -12.95 -4.11
C ALA A 76 -4.78 -11.45 -3.77
N LEU A 77 -5.03 -10.60 -4.77
CA LEU A 77 -5.30 -9.16 -4.59
C LEU A 77 -6.51 -8.92 -3.69
N LEU A 78 -7.51 -9.80 -3.76
CA LEU A 78 -8.73 -9.72 -2.97
C LEU A 78 -8.69 -10.58 -1.70
N GLY A 79 -7.50 -11.09 -1.35
CA GLY A 79 -7.22 -11.76 -0.09
C GLY A 79 -7.68 -13.22 -0.02
N ALA A 80 -7.72 -13.93 -1.14
CA ALA A 80 -8.02 -15.37 -1.16
C ALA A 80 -6.99 -16.19 -0.37
N ASP A 81 -5.73 -15.73 -0.34
CA ASP A 81 -4.62 -16.38 0.36
C ASP A 81 -4.47 -15.86 1.82
N ASP A 82 -5.41 -15.04 2.29
CA ASP A 82 -5.37 -14.42 3.61
C ASP A 82 -6.04 -15.32 4.67
N ASP A 83 -5.24 -16.20 5.27
CA ASP A 83 -5.67 -17.07 6.37
C ASP A 83 -5.65 -16.33 7.72
N ASP A 84 -6.83 -16.16 8.32
CA ASP A 84 -7.03 -15.56 9.65
C ASP A 84 -7.54 -16.56 10.69
N SER A 85 -7.53 -17.86 10.39
CA SER A 85 -8.04 -18.93 11.29
C SER A 85 -7.30 -18.95 12.63
N GLY A 86 -5.99 -18.72 12.62
CA GLY A 86 -5.15 -18.63 13.83
C GLY A 86 -5.20 -17.28 14.56
N PHE A 87 -6.01 -16.32 14.12
CA PHE A 87 -6.06 -14.99 14.74
C PHE A 87 -6.89 -15.02 16.04
N VAL A 88 -6.24 -14.67 17.16
CA VAL A 88 -6.89 -14.49 18.46
C VAL A 88 -7.02 -13.00 18.77
N ALA A 89 -8.23 -12.55 19.06
CA ALA A 89 -8.48 -11.18 19.50
C ALA A 89 -8.20 -11.07 21.01
N HIS A 90 -7.06 -10.51 21.39
CA HIS A 90 -6.65 -10.38 22.80
C HIS A 90 -7.30 -9.19 23.53
N HIS A 91 -7.95 -8.29 22.80
CA HIS A 91 -8.61 -7.10 23.34
C HIS A 91 -10.03 -6.99 22.79
N ASP A 92 -10.99 -6.59 23.63
CA ASP A 92 -12.42 -6.51 23.28
C ASP A 92 -12.70 -5.60 22.09
N VAL A 93 -11.97 -4.48 21.98
CA VAL A 93 -12.08 -3.56 20.85
C VAL A 93 -11.67 -4.21 19.53
N VAL A 94 -10.65 -5.08 19.53
CA VAL A 94 -10.23 -5.84 18.35
C VAL A 94 -11.24 -6.95 18.05
N ALA A 95 -11.75 -7.63 19.08
CA ALA A 95 -12.80 -8.64 18.91
C ALA A 95 -14.08 -8.03 18.30
N ARG A 96 -14.48 -6.84 18.76
CA ARG A 96 -15.58 -6.07 18.21
C ARG A 96 -15.30 -5.65 16.76
N ALA A 97 -14.14 -5.06 16.50
CA ALA A 97 -13.75 -4.64 15.16
C ALA A 97 -13.75 -5.81 14.16
N ARG A 98 -13.30 -7.00 14.57
CA ARG A 98 -13.37 -8.23 13.76
C ARG A 98 -14.81 -8.61 13.43
N ARG A 99 -15.70 -8.61 14.42
CA ARG A 99 -17.14 -8.91 14.20
C ARG A 99 -17.83 -7.91 13.28
N GLU A 100 -17.49 -6.63 13.37
CA GLU A 100 -18.07 -5.55 12.55
C GLU A 100 -17.47 -5.49 11.13
N ASN A 101 -16.35 -6.17 10.89
CA ASN A 101 -15.65 -6.20 9.60
C ASN A 101 -15.35 -7.63 9.13
N PRO A 102 -16.37 -8.50 8.94
CA PRO A 102 -16.17 -9.92 8.59
C PRO A 102 -15.54 -10.13 7.20
N GLY A 103 -15.60 -9.13 6.32
CA GLY A 103 -14.98 -9.15 4.99
C GLY A 103 -13.61 -8.48 4.91
N LEU A 104 -12.99 -8.12 6.05
CA LEU A 104 -11.64 -7.57 6.04
C LEU A 104 -10.64 -8.67 5.66
N ARG A 105 -9.93 -8.45 4.56
CA ARG A 105 -8.83 -9.30 4.10
C ARG A 105 -7.59 -8.48 3.82
N LEU A 106 -6.43 -9.10 4.00
CA LEU A 106 -5.13 -8.58 3.61
C LEU A 106 -4.81 -9.04 2.18
N GLY A 107 -4.99 -8.15 1.21
CA GLY A 107 -4.73 -8.43 -0.19
C GLY A 107 -3.24 -8.40 -0.55
N SER A 108 -2.90 -9.09 -1.63
CA SER A 108 -1.55 -9.18 -2.18
C SER A 108 -1.54 -8.73 -3.64
N THR A 109 -0.78 -7.69 -3.96
CA THR A 109 -0.63 -7.24 -5.35
C THR A 109 0.38 -8.07 -6.14
N GLY A 110 1.28 -8.80 -5.45
CA GLY A 110 2.29 -9.66 -6.07
C GLY A 110 3.49 -8.93 -6.65
N PHE A 111 3.59 -7.60 -6.49
CA PHE A 111 4.69 -6.79 -7.02
C PHE A 111 5.23 -5.84 -5.97
N VAL A 112 6.52 -5.55 -6.01
CA VAL A 112 7.20 -4.67 -5.06
C VAL A 112 7.31 -3.25 -5.59
N TRP A 113 7.71 -3.09 -6.85
CA TRP A 113 8.21 -1.81 -7.37
C TRP A 113 7.28 -0.61 -7.13
N ASP A 114 6.01 -0.71 -7.52
CA ASP A 114 5.07 0.42 -7.44
C ASP A 114 4.85 0.87 -5.99
N TRP A 115 4.74 -0.08 -5.07
CA TRP A 115 4.53 0.19 -3.65
C TRP A 115 5.81 0.65 -2.95
N LEU A 116 6.97 0.20 -3.43
CA LEU A 116 8.27 0.70 -3.00
C LEU A 116 8.39 2.18 -3.34
N VAL A 117 8.10 2.56 -4.58
CA VAL A 117 8.18 3.98 -4.99
C VAL A 117 7.26 4.81 -4.12
N LEU A 118 6.02 4.36 -3.93
CA LEU A 118 5.05 5.06 -3.09
C LEU A 118 5.51 5.17 -1.62
N ALA A 119 5.94 4.07 -1.01
CA ALA A 119 6.38 4.05 0.38
C ALA A 119 7.61 4.94 0.61
N VAL A 120 8.57 4.97 -0.32
CA VAL A 120 9.71 5.89 -0.20
C VAL A 120 9.28 7.35 -0.30
N LEU A 121 8.31 7.69 -1.17
CA LEU A 121 7.79 9.06 -1.26
C LEU A 121 7.07 9.52 0.01
N GLU A 122 6.54 8.60 0.81
CA GLU A 122 5.84 8.86 2.06
C GLU A 122 6.76 9.06 3.28
N GLN A 123 8.05 8.78 3.14
CA GLN A 123 9.00 8.90 4.25
C GLN A 123 9.09 10.33 4.79
N LYS A 124 8.77 10.51 6.09
CA LYS A 124 9.00 11.74 6.87
C LYS A 124 8.37 13.01 6.29
N VAL A 125 7.33 12.87 5.48
CA VAL A 125 6.56 13.98 4.89
C VAL A 125 5.07 13.83 5.20
N THR A 126 4.30 14.89 4.98
CA THR A 126 2.85 14.78 5.08
C THR A 126 2.29 13.92 3.94
N GLY A 127 1.17 13.23 4.16
CA GLY A 127 0.50 12.48 3.10
C GLY A 127 0.14 13.36 1.89
N LYS A 128 -0.18 14.66 2.11
CA LYS A 128 -0.45 15.61 1.01
C LYS A 128 0.77 15.86 0.13
N GLU A 129 1.96 15.97 0.72
CA GLU A 129 3.21 16.16 -0.02
C GLU A 129 3.55 14.88 -0.78
N ALA A 130 3.51 13.72 -0.14
CA ALA A 130 3.77 12.44 -0.77
C ALA A 130 2.85 12.18 -1.97
N ILE A 131 1.53 12.41 -1.81
CA ILE A 131 0.55 12.25 -2.89
C ILE A 131 0.82 13.21 -4.05
N ARG A 132 1.26 14.44 -3.76
CA ARG A 132 1.62 15.41 -4.79
C ARG A 132 2.84 14.95 -5.56
N SER A 133 3.89 14.49 -4.88
CA SER A 133 5.09 13.94 -5.51
C SER A 133 4.77 12.70 -6.34
N TRP A 134 3.98 11.77 -5.79
CA TRP A 134 3.49 10.59 -6.50
C TRP A 134 2.76 10.96 -7.79
N ALA A 135 1.81 11.89 -7.69
CA ALA A 135 1.01 12.32 -8.82
C ALA A 135 1.84 13.06 -9.88
N GLU A 136 2.83 13.86 -9.49
CA GLU A 136 3.74 14.52 -10.43
C GLU A 136 4.59 13.50 -11.19
N LEU A 137 5.19 12.53 -10.47
CA LEU A 137 6.02 11.50 -11.07
C LEU A 137 5.22 10.61 -12.02
N CYS A 138 4.04 10.12 -11.59
CA CYS A 138 3.18 9.29 -12.43
C CYS A 138 2.67 10.02 -13.69
N ARG A 139 2.36 11.33 -13.60
CA ARG A 139 1.88 12.08 -14.78
C ARG A 139 2.97 12.34 -15.81
N ARG A 140 4.20 12.63 -15.36
CA ARG A 140 5.29 13.05 -16.26
C ARG A 140 6.16 11.90 -16.73
N PHE A 141 6.37 10.91 -15.87
CA PHE A 141 7.37 9.85 -16.07
C PHE A 141 6.77 8.45 -15.91
N GLY A 142 5.48 8.36 -15.59
CA GLY A 142 4.70 7.14 -15.77
C GLY A 142 4.06 7.09 -17.15
N GLU A 143 3.37 6.00 -17.43
CA GLU A 143 2.73 5.76 -18.72
C GLU A 143 1.20 5.82 -18.59
N ARG A 144 0.50 6.05 -19.71
CA ARG A 144 -0.96 5.90 -19.73
C ARG A 144 -1.30 4.45 -19.47
N ALA A 145 -2.29 4.23 -18.61
CA ALA A 145 -2.78 2.89 -18.31
C ALA A 145 -3.33 2.20 -19.58
N PRO A 146 -2.84 1.00 -19.95
CA PRO A 146 -3.31 0.27 -21.12
C PRO A 146 -4.84 0.03 -21.14
N GLY A 147 -5.40 -0.07 -22.36
CA GLY A 147 -6.82 -0.38 -22.57
C GLY A 147 -7.75 0.83 -22.45
N PRO A 148 -9.08 0.61 -22.48
CA PRO A 148 -10.11 1.65 -22.38
C PRO A 148 -10.27 2.14 -20.93
N SER A 149 -9.15 2.47 -20.30
CA SER A 149 -9.07 2.89 -18.91
C SER A 149 -9.39 4.39 -18.74
N PRO A 150 -9.75 4.84 -17.53
CA PRO A 150 -9.98 6.27 -17.28
C PRO A 150 -8.76 7.13 -17.65
N ASP A 151 -8.97 8.26 -18.31
CA ASP A 151 -7.91 9.13 -18.85
C ASP A 151 -6.84 9.57 -17.86
N ARG A 152 -7.16 9.61 -16.56
CA ARG A 152 -6.25 10.01 -15.48
C ARG A 152 -5.45 8.85 -14.89
N LEU A 153 -5.81 7.60 -15.21
CA LEU A 153 -5.14 6.41 -14.71
C LEU A 153 -3.75 6.29 -15.35
N ARG A 154 -2.73 6.04 -14.53
CA ARG A 154 -1.34 5.98 -14.94
C ARG A 154 -0.69 4.74 -14.34
N VAL A 155 0.14 4.08 -15.13
CA VAL A 155 1.14 3.15 -14.60
C VAL A 155 2.25 3.99 -13.97
N PRO A 156 2.70 3.69 -12.75
CA PRO A 156 3.81 4.42 -12.13
C PRO A 156 5.10 4.36 -12.97
N PRO A 157 6.06 5.27 -12.77
CA PRO A 157 7.33 5.22 -13.49
C PRO A 157 8.07 3.91 -13.28
N THR A 158 8.63 3.32 -14.35
CA THR A 158 9.49 2.13 -14.28
C THR A 158 10.82 2.44 -13.56
N PRO A 159 11.58 1.43 -13.13
CA PRO A 159 12.94 1.64 -12.62
C PRO A 159 13.83 2.39 -13.59
N VAL A 160 13.70 2.10 -14.89
CA VAL A 160 14.47 2.76 -15.96
C VAL A 160 14.08 4.23 -16.05
N ALA A 161 12.78 4.53 -16.07
CA ALA A 161 12.27 5.90 -16.17
C ALA A 161 12.70 6.78 -14.97
N LEU A 162 12.72 6.24 -13.75
CA LEU A 162 13.23 7.01 -12.59
C LEU A 162 14.74 7.28 -12.69
N ARG A 163 15.52 6.33 -13.20
CA ARG A 163 16.98 6.53 -13.36
C ARG A 163 17.34 7.54 -14.44
N SER A 164 16.47 7.78 -15.43
CA SER A 164 16.69 8.81 -16.46
C SER A 164 16.34 10.22 -15.99
N LEU A 165 15.83 10.40 -14.77
CA LEU A 165 15.47 11.72 -14.26
C LEU A 165 16.69 12.55 -13.84
N HIS A 166 16.90 13.66 -14.55
CA HIS A 166 17.77 14.76 -14.11
C HIS A 166 17.28 15.44 -12.82
N ASP A 167 18.18 16.12 -12.12
CA ASP A 167 17.96 16.78 -10.82
C ASP A 167 16.74 17.69 -10.78
N TRP A 168 16.56 18.54 -11.79
CA TRP A 168 15.45 19.49 -11.86
C TRP A 168 14.07 18.81 -11.89
N HIS A 169 13.98 17.58 -12.43
CA HIS A 169 12.74 16.80 -12.38
C HIS A 169 12.37 16.43 -10.94
N TRP A 170 13.35 16.06 -10.13
CA TRP A 170 13.14 15.71 -8.71
C TRP A 170 12.75 16.92 -7.88
N HIS A 171 13.40 18.07 -8.10
CA HIS A 171 13.02 19.34 -7.49
C HIS A 171 11.56 19.70 -7.84
N ARG A 172 11.18 19.59 -9.12
CA ARG A 172 9.80 19.85 -9.56
C ARG A 172 8.80 18.90 -8.89
N ALA A 173 9.16 17.63 -8.73
CA ALA A 173 8.35 16.63 -8.02
C ALA A 173 8.30 16.85 -6.49
N GLY A 174 9.12 17.74 -5.92
CA GLY A 174 9.17 17.97 -4.47
C GLY A 174 9.76 16.80 -3.69
N VAL A 175 10.68 16.06 -4.31
CA VAL A 175 11.35 14.90 -3.70
C VAL A 175 12.73 15.33 -3.22
N ASP A 176 12.97 15.23 -1.92
CA ASP A 176 14.28 15.58 -1.34
C ASP A 176 15.37 14.55 -1.71
N ILE A 177 16.62 14.94 -1.45
CA ILE A 177 17.80 14.15 -1.80
C ILE A 177 17.79 12.76 -1.16
N LYS A 178 17.27 12.58 0.07
CA LYS A 178 17.30 11.28 0.76
C LYS A 178 16.32 10.32 0.09
N ARG A 179 15.08 10.75 -0.15
CA ARG A 179 14.06 9.95 -0.86
C ARG A 179 14.47 9.67 -2.30
N ARG A 180 14.98 10.66 -3.01
CA ARG A 180 15.56 10.49 -4.36
C ARG A 180 16.65 9.43 -4.38
N THR A 181 17.61 9.52 -3.46
CA THR A 181 18.73 8.57 -3.39
C THR A 181 18.24 7.15 -3.09
N ALA A 182 17.27 6.99 -2.19
CA ALA A 182 16.66 5.70 -1.90
C ALA A 182 15.96 5.11 -3.13
N LEU A 183 15.19 5.91 -3.87
CA LEU A 183 14.54 5.48 -5.12
C LEU A 183 15.56 5.05 -6.17
N LEU A 184 16.64 5.82 -6.36
CA LEU A 184 17.68 5.49 -7.34
C LEU A 184 18.46 4.22 -6.95
N ASN A 185 18.74 4.02 -5.65
CA ASN A 185 19.35 2.79 -5.16
C ASN A 185 18.44 1.58 -5.40
N ALA A 186 17.15 1.69 -5.07
CA ALA A 186 16.16 0.64 -5.34
C ALA A 186 16.03 0.35 -6.84
N ALA A 187 15.99 1.40 -7.67
CA ALA A 187 15.85 1.26 -9.11
C ALA A 187 16.99 0.46 -9.75
N ARG A 188 18.21 0.52 -9.21
CA ARG A 188 19.36 -0.26 -9.71
C ARG A 188 19.17 -1.76 -9.52
N VAL A 189 18.46 -2.17 -8.47
CA VAL A 189 18.29 -3.59 -8.08
C VAL A 189 16.83 -4.04 -8.12
N ALA A 190 15.95 -3.29 -8.79
CA ALA A 190 14.50 -3.50 -8.73
C ALA A 190 14.06 -4.94 -9.06
N HIS A 191 14.65 -5.55 -10.11
CA HIS A 191 14.38 -6.94 -10.49
C HIS A 191 14.66 -7.94 -9.35
N HIS A 192 15.70 -7.70 -8.54
CA HIS A 192 16.05 -8.55 -7.41
C HIS A 192 15.10 -8.34 -6.22
N LEU A 193 14.54 -7.14 -6.06
CA LEU A 193 13.62 -6.82 -4.98
C LEU A 193 12.27 -7.52 -5.13
N GLU A 194 11.85 -7.83 -6.36
CA GLU A 194 10.61 -8.59 -6.60
C GLU A 194 10.64 -9.96 -5.90
N ARG A 195 11.81 -10.57 -5.70
CA ARG A 195 11.98 -11.81 -4.91
C ARG A 195 11.45 -11.71 -3.47
N ALA A 196 11.26 -10.50 -2.93
CA ALA A 196 10.67 -10.33 -1.61
C ALA A 196 9.25 -10.90 -1.52
N VAL A 197 8.48 -10.92 -2.62
CA VAL A 197 7.12 -11.51 -2.65
C VAL A 197 7.15 -13.03 -2.57
N GLU A 198 8.24 -13.67 -2.98
CA GLU A 198 8.44 -15.11 -2.88
C GLU A 198 8.89 -15.50 -1.47
N LEU A 199 9.84 -14.73 -0.89
CA LEU A 199 10.35 -14.97 0.46
C LEU A 199 9.30 -14.68 1.55
N ARG A 200 8.53 -13.60 1.37
CA ARG A 200 7.50 -13.11 2.32
C ARG A 200 8.03 -12.90 3.75
N GLY A 201 7.12 -12.55 4.66
CA GLY A 201 7.38 -12.49 6.10
C GLY A 201 8.61 -11.67 6.49
N ARG A 202 9.39 -12.18 7.44
CA ARG A 202 10.61 -11.51 7.94
C ARG A 202 11.72 -11.48 6.88
N GLU A 203 11.89 -12.56 6.12
CA GLU A 203 12.99 -12.68 5.14
C GLU A 203 12.82 -11.71 3.97
N GLY A 204 11.62 -11.62 3.40
CA GLY A 204 11.28 -10.63 2.37
C GLY A 204 11.48 -9.20 2.85
N ARG A 205 11.06 -8.88 4.10
CA ARG A 205 11.31 -7.56 4.69
C ARG A 205 12.80 -7.27 4.89
N LEU A 206 13.60 -8.26 5.29
CA LEU A 206 15.05 -8.10 5.42
C LEU A 206 15.71 -7.89 4.06
N LEU A 207 15.28 -8.60 3.03
CA LEU A 207 15.76 -8.41 1.66
C LEU A 207 15.61 -6.94 1.22
N LEU A 208 14.41 -6.37 1.39
CA LEU A 208 14.15 -4.97 1.03
C LEU A 208 15.07 -3.97 1.76
N ARG A 209 15.39 -4.26 3.02
CA ARG A 209 16.23 -3.41 3.89
C ARG A 209 17.72 -3.39 3.51
N HIS A 210 18.17 -4.24 2.58
CA HIS A 210 19.52 -4.14 2.03
C HIS A 210 19.71 -2.89 1.17
N VAL A 211 18.62 -2.27 0.70
CA VAL A 211 18.68 -1.02 -0.06
C VAL A 211 18.88 0.16 0.89
N PRO A 212 19.97 0.95 0.75
CA PRO A 212 20.16 2.13 1.58
C PRO A 212 19.01 3.12 1.40
N GLY A 213 18.36 3.48 2.52
CA GLY A 213 17.17 4.32 2.54
C GLY A 213 15.85 3.57 2.73
N ILE A 214 15.87 2.23 2.76
CA ILE A 214 14.70 1.40 3.10
C ILE A 214 14.86 0.85 4.54
N GLY A 215 14.12 1.43 5.47
CA GLY A 215 14.09 1.01 6.87
C GLY A 215 12.94 0.04 7.20
N VAL A 216 12.75 -0.23 8.50
CA VAL A 216 11.67 -1.11 9.02
C VAL A 216 10.30 -0.64 8.54
N TRP A 217 9.99 0.65 8.73
CA TRP A 217 8.72 1.26 8.30
C TRP A 217 8.45 1.05 6.80
N THR A 218 9.40 1.40 5.93
CA THR A 218 9.23 1.29 4.47
C THR A 218 9.10 -0.16 4.03
N ALA A 219 9.89 -1.08 4.59
CA ALA A 219 9.77 -2.50 4.28
C ALA A 219 8.40 -3.07 4.71
N ALA A 220 7.85 -2.60 5.83
CA ALA A 220 6.52 -2.99 6.28
C ALA A 220 5.42 -2.46 5.34
N GLU A 221 5.47 -1.18 4.95
CA GLU A 221 4.51 -0.60 4.00
C GLU A 221 4.50 -1.33 2.65
N ILE A 222 5.68 -1.75 2.16
CA ILE A 222 5.79 -2.57 0.96
C ILE A 222 5.18 -3.95 1.20
N ALA A 223 5.59 -4.64 2.27
CA ALA A 223 5.13 -5.99 2.63
C ALA A 223 3.61 -6.12 2.73
N GLN A 224 2.97 -5.13 3.36
CA GLN A 224 1.52 -5.07 3.52
C GLN A 224 0.76 -5.05 2.18
N ARG A 225 1.36 -4.51 1.11
CA ARG A 225 0.71 -4.33 -0.20
C ARG A 225 1.16 -5.36 -1.22
N ALA A 226 2.44 -5.73 -1.17
CA ALA A 226 3.07 -6.64 -2.10
C ALA A 226 2.68 -8.10 -1.82
N TRP A 227 2.59 -8.52 -0.55
CA TRP A 227 2.22 -9.91 -0.19
C TRP A 227 1.24 -10.04 0.99
N GLY A 228 0.57 -8.96 1.37
CA GLY A 228 -0.46 -8.97 2.41
C GLY A 228 0.06 -9.35 3.79
N ASP A 229 1.29 -8.97 4.15
CA ASP A 229 1.96 -9.45 5.37
C ASP A 229 1.15 -9.14 6.66
N PRO A 230 0.64 -10.18 7.37
CA PRO A 230 -0.19 -9.99 8.55
C PRO A 230 0.62 -9.55 9.78
N ASP A 231 1.95 -9.57 9.72
CA ASP A 231 2.85 -9.27 10.84
C ASP A 231 3.74 -8.04 10.59
N ALA A 232 3.59 -7.39 9.44
CA ALA A 232 4.38 -6.23 9.07
C ALA A 232 3.81 -4.92 9.63
N VAL A 233 3.95 -4.71 10.94
CA VAL A 233 3.62 -3.41 11.55
C VAL A 233 4.61 -2.34 11.09
N SER A 234 4.09 -1.18 10.69
CA SER A 234 4.89 -0.02 10.27
C SER A 234 5.49 0.71 11.47
N PHE A 235 6.40 0.05 12.19
CA PHE A 235 7.16 0.65 13.29
C PHE A 235 7.90 1.91 12.84
N GLY A 236 7.83 2.97 13.64
CA GLY A 236 8.29 4.32 13.32
C GLY A 236 7.25 5.19 12.62
N ASP A 237 6.01 4.72 12.47
CA ASP A 237 4.91 5.55 11.97
C ASP A 237 4.51 6.62 12.99
N TYR A 238 4.20 7.82 12.51
CA TYR A 238 3.86 8.95 13.37
C TYR A 238 2.50 8.82 14.07
N ASN A 239 1.55 8.11 13.45
CA ASN A 239 0.16 8.03 13.91
C ASN A 239 -0.21 6.68 14.50
N ILE A 240 0.33 5.58 13.96
CA ILE A 240 -0.09 4.22 14.37
C ILE A 240 0.11 3.97 15.87
N PRO A 241 1.26 4.28 16.51
CA PRO A 241 1.43 4.03 17.94
C PRO A 241 0.40 4.76 18.81
N SER A 242 0.12 6.03 18.49
CA SER A 242 -0.89 6.81 19.21
C SER A 242 -2.30 6.30 18.96
N MET A 243 -2.62 5.84 17.74
CA MET A 243 -3.92 5.25 17.42
C MET A 243 -4.13 3.95 18.18
N VAL A 244 -3.12 3.06 18.17
CA VAL A 244 -3.15 1.77 18.87
C VAL A 244 -3.27 1.98 20.38
N GLY A 245 -2.44 2.86 20.96
CA GLY A 245 -2.51 3.17 22.38
C GLY A 245 -3.89 3.66 22.80
N HIS A 246 -4.45 4.65 22.10
CA HIS A 246 -5.77 5.18 22.48
C HIS A 246 -6.88 4.14 22.30
N ALA A 247 -6.78 3.29 21.28
CA ALA A 247 -7.80 2.28 21.04
C ALA A 247 -7.75 1.14 22.08
N LEU A 248 -6.56 0.71 22.50
CA LEU A 248 -6.39 -0.46 23.36
C LEU A 248 -6.29 -0.10 24.86
N LEU A 249 -5.69 1.04 25.20
CA LEU A 249 -5.40 1.46 26.58
C LEU A 249 -6.06 2.79 26.97
N GLY A 250 -6.60 3.56 26.00
CA GLY A 250 -7.16 4.89 26.24
C GLY A 250 -6.13 6.02 26.26
N GLU A 251 -4.83 5.71 26.26
CA GLU A 251 -3.73 6.69 26.32
C GLU A 251 -2.78 6.60 25.12
N LYS A 252 -1.90 7.58 24.95
CA LYS A 252 -0.95 7.58 23.83
C LYS A 252 0.23 6.65 24.12
N LEU A 253 0.61 5.83 23.13
CA LEU A 253 1.87 5.08 23.13
C LEU A 253 2.90 5.66 22.14
N ASP A 254 4.16 5.36 22.41
CA ASP A 254 5.27 5.41 21.47
C ASP A 254 5.47 4.05 20.77
N ASP A 255 6.51 3.96 19.93
CA ASP A 255 6.74 2.80 19.07
C ASP A 255 7.12 1.56 19.89
N GLU A 256 7.93 1.74 20.93
CA GLU A 256 8.31 0.71 21.90
C GLU A 256 7.10 0.19 22.66
N GLY A 257 6.27 1.07 23.24
CA GLY A 257 5.05 0.66 23.94
C GLY A 257 4.05 -0.05 23.01
N MET A 258 3.92 0.41 21.77
CA MET A 258 3.12 -0.31 20.76
C MET A 258 3.70 -1.70 20.45
N ALA A 259 5.02 -1.83 20.34
CA ALA A 259 5.68 -3.10 20.05
C ALA A 259 5.40 -4.13 21.16
N GLU A 260 5.51 -3.73 22.42
CA GLU A 260 5.19 -4.57 23.58
C GLU A 260 3.72 -4.97 23.61
N LEU A 261 2.82 -4.00 23.41
CA LEU A 261 1.37 -4.24 23.43
C LEU A 261 0.90 -5.20 22.33
N LEU A 262 1.56 -5.18 21.18
CA LEU A 262 1.22 -6.05 20.05
C LEU A 262 1.85 -7.45 20.14
N VAL A 263 2.75 -7.75 21.09
CA VAL A 263 3.38 -9.08 21.22
C VAL A 263 2.38 -10.25 21.17
N PRO A 264 1.25 -10.23 21.90
CA PRO A 264 0.29 -11.34 21.88
C PRO A 264 -0.30 -11.61 20.49
N TYR A 265 -0.36 -10.61 19.62
CA TYR A 265 -0.92 -10.74 18.28
C TYR A 265 0.06 -11.37 17.28
N ALA A 266 1.32 -11.65 17.62
CA ALA A 266 2.22 -12.37 16.71
C ALA A 266 1.67 -13.76 16.38
N PRO A 267 1.72 -14.23 15.10
CA PRO A 267 2.38 -13.63 13.93
C PRO A 267 1.42 -12.80 13.04
N GLN A 268 0.44 -12.11 13.63
CA GLN A 268 -0.60 -11.35 12.93
C GLN A 268 -0.79 -9.93 13.50
N ARG A 269 0.30 -9.30 13.93
CA ARG A 269 0.29 -7.98 14.59
C ARG A 269 -0.31 -6.89 13.71
N GLN A 270 0.03 -6.88 12.43
CA GLN A 270 -0.53 -5.92 11.49
C GLN A 270 -2.01 -6.16 11.24
N ARG A 271 -2.51 -7.40 11.32
CA ARG A 271 -3.96 -7.64 11.24
C ARG A 271 -4.71 -6.96 12.39
N ALA A 272 -4.18 -7.02 13.61
CA ALA A 272 -4.78 -6.31 14.74
C ALA A 272 -4.84 -4.79 14.48
N VAL A 273 -3.75 -4.21 13.99
CA VAL A 273 -3.70 -2.79 13.55
C VAL A 273 -4.78 -2.51 12.49
N ARG A 274 -4.91 -3.37 11.48
CA ARG A 274 -5.92 -3.22 10.41
C ARG A 274 -7.36 -3.26 10.93
N TYR A 275 -7.66 -4.09 11.92
CA TYR A 275 -8.97 -4.08 12.57
C TYR A 275 -9.22 -2.77 13.34
N LEU A 276 -8.23 -2.27 14.07
CA LEU A 276 -8.34 -0.98 14.79
C LEU A 276 -8.59 0.19 13.83
N GLU A 277 -7.86 0.23 12.71
CA GLU A 277 -8.06 1.21 11.64
C GLU A 277 -9.47 1.12 11.02
N ALA A 278 -9.95 -0.10 10.73
CA ALA A 278 -11.26 -0.34 10.14
C ALA A 278 -12.42 0.05 11.06
N ALA A 279 -12.25 -0.10 12.37
CA ALA A 279 -13.20 0.38 13.37
C ALA A 279 -13.23 1.91 13.51
N GLY A 280 -12.41 2.64 12.74
CA GLY A 280 -12.43 4.10 12.69
C GLY A 280 -11.84 4.78 13.92
N HIS A 281 -11.07 4.05 14.73
CA HIS A 281 -10.34 4.62 15.86
C HIS A 281 -9.35 5.66 15.32
N ARG A 282 -9.62 6.92 15.63
CA ARG A 282 -8.76 8.05 15.28
C ARG A 282 -8.29 8.68 16.58
N ARG A 283 -7.03 9.11 16.59
CA ARG A 283 -6.50 9.97 17.65
C ARG A 283 -7.44 11.17 17.84
N PRO A 284 -7.79 11.55 19.09
CA PRO A 284 -8.42 12.83 19.39
C PRO A 284 -7.57 13.98 18.81
N ARG A 285 -8.17 14.86 17.99
CA ARG A 285 -7.43 15.91 17.29
C ARG A 285 -7.18 17.09 18.22
N PHE A 286 -6.07 17.04 18.96
CA PHE A 286 -5.55 18.19 19.69
C PHE A 286 -4.18 18.58 19.10
N GLY A 287 -4.12 19.72 18.41
CA GLY A 287 -2.87 20.31 17.92
C GLY A 287 -3.01 21.12 16.61
N PRO A 288 -2.22 22.20 16.43
CA PRO A 288 -2.18 22.96 15.18
C PRO A 288 -1.68 22.09 14.01
N ARG A 289 -2.19 22.34 12.81
CA ARG A 289 -1.75 21.64 11.58
C ARG A 289 -0.28 21.95 11.34
N ILE A 290 0.55 20.92 11.13
CA ILE A 290 1.93 21.11 10.66
C ILE A 290 1.89 21.89 9.34
N GLU A 291 2.53 23.05 9.31
CA GLU A 291 2.65 23.86 8.09
C GLU A 291 3.49 23.12 7.05
N LEU A 292 3.01 23.17 5.80
CA LEU A 292 3.66 22.54 4.65
C LEU A 292 4.97 23.27 4.37
N ARG A 293 6.09 22.55 4.28
CA ARG A 293 7.38 23.15 3.90
C ARG A 293 7.42 23.32 2.38
N GLU A 294 7.55 24.56 1.91
CA GLU A 294 7.71 24.86 0.48
C GLU A 294 9.16 24.66 0.04
N TYR A 295 9.46 23.50 -0.55
CA TYR A 295 10.78 23.20 -1.12
C TYR A 295 10.98 23.73 -2.55
N ARG A 296 10.01 24.45 -3.11
CA ARG A 296 10.02 24.94 -4.51
C ARG A 296 10.54 26.38 -4.68
N ALA A 297 10.87 27.05 -3.58
CA ALA A 297 11.31 28.44 -3.57
C ALA A 297 12.84 28.60 -3.43
N MET A 298 13.61 27.52 -3.60
CA MET A 298 15.08 27.53 -3.71
C MET A 298 15.48 26.83 -4.99
#